data_AF-A0A4S1FZQ5-F1
#
_entry.id   AF-A0A4S1FZQ5-F1
#
_cell.length_a   1.000
_cell.length_b   1.000
_cell.length_c   1.000
_cell.angle_alpha   90.00
_cell.angle_beta   90.00
_cell.angle_gamma   90.00
#
_symmetry.space_group_name_H-M   'P 1'
#
loop_
_entity.id
_entity.type
_entity.pdbx_description
1 polymer ?
#
loop_
_entity_poly.entity_id
_entity_poly.type
_entity_poly.pdbx_seq_one_letter_code
_entity_poly.pdbx_strand_id
1 'polypeptide(L)'
;FRSGYRNFALANYMKSFGNLHHEPELALGVYFHHCAIAMSCRQLAMAGRFLANGGRNPATGHSVVSAERARRIGALMLTCGHYDGSGDFAFRVGIPGKSGVGGGILGIVPGVASLA
;
A
#
# COMPACT_ATOMS: atom_id res chain seq x y z
N PHE A 1 -12.84 -15.09 7.98
CA PHE A 1 -11.37 -15.22 7.80
C PHE A 1 -10.89 -16.67 7.98
N ARG A 2 -11.42 -17.62 7.20
CA ARG A 2 -11.25 -19.07 7.47
C ARG A 2 -9.91 -19.67 7.00
N SER A 3 -9.14 -18.98 6.16
CA SER A 3 -7.89 -19.49 5.56
C SER A 3 -6.63 -18.71 5.91
N GLY A 4 -6.71 -17.74 6.84
CA GLY A 4 -5.62 -16.81 7.19
C GLY A 4 -4.46 -17.42 7.99
N TYR A 5 -4.30 -18.74 8.03
CA TYR A 5 -3.39 -19.45 8.93
C TYR A 5 -1.93 -18.95 8.88
N ARG A 6 -1.41 -18.67 7.68
CA ARG A 6 -0.05 -18.11 7.52
C ARG A 6 0.09 -16.74 8.16
N ASN A 7 -0.92 -15.88 8.05
CA ASN A 7 -0.90 -14.56 8.66
C ASN A 7 -0.97 -14.65 10.20
N PHE A 8 -1.74 -15.60 10.74
CA PHE A 8 -1.76 -15.88 12.18
C PHE A 8 -0.41 -16.37 12.70
N ALA A 9 0.26 -17.26 11.96
CA ALA A 9 1.60 -17.71 12.32
C ALA A 9 2.60 -16.53 12.33
N LEU A 10 2.57 -15.67 11.31
CA LEU A 10 3.44 -14.48 11.24
C LEU A 10 3.13 -13.46 12.34
N ALA A 11 1.86 -13.25 12.67
CA ALA A 11 1.46 -12.33 13.74
C ALA A 11 1.96 -12.80 15.11
N ASN A 12 1.83 -14.10 15.40
CA ASN A 12 2.36 -14.69 16.63
C ASN A 12 3.90 -14.64 16.67
N TYR A 13 4.56 -14.90 15.53
CA TYR A 13 6.01 -14.75 15.41
C TYR A 13 6.45 -13.31 15.71
N MET A 14 5.81 -12.30 15.11
CA MET A 14 6.13 -10.90 15.42
C MET A 14 5.86 -10.54 16.89
N LYS A 15 4.81 -11.10 17.49
CA LYS A 15 4.47 -10.91 18.92
C LYS A 15 5.54 -11.50 19.84
N SER A 16 6.11 -12.66 19.54
CA SER A 16 7.17 -13.26 20.36
C SER A 16 8.46 -12.43 20.41
N PHE A 17 8.70 -11.58 19.40
CA PHE A 17 9.80 -10.61 19.38
C PHE A 17 9.42 -9.23 19.93
N GLY A 18 8.19 -9.05 20.44
CA GLY A 18 7.72 -7.76 20.94
C GLY A 18 7.45 -6.73 19.84
N ASN A 19 7.37 -7.12 18.56
CA ASN A 19 7.08 -6.19 17.44
C ASN A 19 5.57 -5.96 17.22
N LEU A 20 4.72 -6.82 17.79
CA LEU A 20 3.27 -6.68 17.75
C LEU A 20 2.72 -6.64 19.19
N HIS A 21 2.17 -5.49 19.59
CA HIS A 21 1.73 -5.25 20.98
C HIS A 21 0.26 -5.60 21.21
N HIS A 22 -0.54 -5.70 20.14
CA HIS A 22 -1.96 -6.08 20.23
C HIS A 22 -2.14 -7.60 20.06
N GLU A 23 -3.32 -8.11 20.40
CA GLU A 23 -3.66 -9.50 20.11
C GLU A 23 -3.64 -9.77 18.60
N PRO A 24 -3.00 -10.87 18.14
CA PRO A 24 -2.94 -11.26 16.73
C PRO A 24 -4.31 -11.24 16.03
N GLU A 25 -5.35 -11.72 16.71
CA GLU A 25 -6.73 -11.76 16.22
C GLU A 25 -7.26 -10.37 15.87
N LEU A 26 -6.97 -9.36 16.72
CA LEU A 26 -7.43 -7.99 16.52
C LEU A 26 -6.65 -7.32 15.38
N ALA A 27 -5.32 -7.46 15.39
CA ALA A 27 -4.47 -6.90 14.35
C ALA A 27 -4.80 -7.49 12.97
N LEU A 28 -5.00 -8.81 12.91
CA LEU A 28 -5.37 -9.49 11.68
C LEU A 28 -6.80 -9.21 11.26
N GLY A 29 -7.73 -9.01 12.20
CA GLY A 29 -9.08 -8.53 11.90
C GLY A 29 -9.01 -7.22 11.09
N VAL A 30 -8.29 -6.22 11.58
CA VAL A 30 -8.09 -4.95 10.86
C VAL A 30 -7.40 -5.15 9.51
N TYR A 31 -6.31 -5.93 9.47
CA TYR A 31 -5.58 -6.22 8.24
C TYR A 31 -6.49 -6.83 7.16
N PHE A 32 -7.28 -7.83 7.51
CA PHE A 32 -8.16 -8.47 6.54
C PHE A 32 -9.32 -7.57 6.09
N HIS A 33 -9.85 -6.73 6.97
CA HIS A 33 -10.83 -5.72 6.58
C HIS A 33 -10.24 -4.70 5.60
N HIS A 34 -8.99 -4.25 5.80
CA HIS A 34 -8.30 -3.41 4.83
C HIS A 34 -8.09 -4.10 3.48
N CYS A 35 -7.70 -5.39 3.47
CA CYS A 35 -7.55 -6.15 2.23
C CYS A 35 -8.87 -6.43 1.49
N ALA A 36 -10.01 -6.31 2.18
CA ALA A 36 -11.34 -6.54 1.61
C ALA A 36 -12.01 -5.26 1.07
N ILE A 37 -11.36 -4.09 1.18
CA ILE A 37 -11.87 -2.84 0.60
C ILE A 37 -11.95 -3.00 -0.92
N ALA A 38 -13.16 -2.85 -1.47
CA ALA A 38 -13.42 -2.93 -2.90
C ALA A 38 -13.51 -1.54 -3.52
N MET A 39 -12.88 -1.37 -4.68
CA MET A 39 -12.80 -0.10 -5.40
C MET A 39 -12.78 -0.36 -6.91
N SER A 40 -13.37 0.56 -7.68
CA SER A 40 -13.11 0.66 -9.13
C SER A 40 -11.70 1.22 -9.40
N CYS A 41 -11.16 1.02 -10.61
CA CYS A 41 -9.90 1.65 -11.05
C CYS A 41 -9.92 3.17 -10.84
N ARG A 42 -11.04 3.83 -11.18
CA ARG A 42 -11.20 5.27 -10.94
C ARG A 42 -11.05 5.64 -9.47
N GLN A 43 -11.69 4.89 -8.57
CA GLN A 43 -11.56 5.16 -7.13
C GLN A 43 -10.13 4.89 -6.65
N LEU A 44 -9.47 3.83 -7.12
CA LEU A 44 -8.10 3.49 -6.73
C LEU A 44 -7.11 4.57 -7.18
N ALA A 45 -7.21 5.03 -8.43
CA ALA A 45 -6.41 6.14 -8.96
C ALA A 45 -6.61 7.42 -8.14
N MET A 46 -7.86 7.72 -7.75
CA MET A 46 -8.17 8.88 -6.90
C MET A 46 -7.61 8.74 -5.48
N ALA A 47 -7.63 7.54 -4.89
CA ALA A 47 -7.09 7.29 -3.56
C ALA A 47 -5.57 7.44 -3.50
N GLY A 48 -4.83 7.09 -4.57
CA GLY A 48 -3.38 7.29 -4.64
C GLY A 48 -2.95 8.74 -4.93
N ARG A 49 -3.88 9.61 -5.34
CA ARG A 49 -3.58 10.94 -5.88
C ARG A 49 -2.85 11.87 -4.91
N PHE A 50 -3.00 11.67 -3.59
CA PHE A 50 -2.25 12.44 -2.60
C PHE A 50 -0.75 12.14 -2.64
N LEU A 51 -0.34 10.93 -3.02
CA LEU A 51 1.08 10.54 -3.11
C LEU A 51 1.77 11.28 -4.27
N ALA A 52 1.08 11.42 -5.41
CA ALA A 52 1.58 12.21 -6.54
C ALA A 52 1.74 13.71 -6.18
N ASN A 53 0.97 14.20 -5.20
CA ASN A 53 0.93 15.60 -4.78
C ASN A 53 1.62 15.84 -3.42
N GLY A 54 2.74 15.14 -3.17
CA GLY A 54 3.57 15.39 -1.99
C GLY A 54 2.84 15.16 -0.66
N GLY A 55 1.91 14.21 -0.62
CA GLY A 55 1.17 13.86 0.59
C GLY A 55 -0.18 14.57 0.74
N ARG A 56 -0.52 15.51 -0.15
CA ARG A 56 -1.72 16.35 -0.04
C ARG A 56 -2.79 15.95 -1.04
N ASN A 57 -4.04 15.86 -0.60
CA ASN A 57 -5.17 15.67 -1.51
C ASN A 57 -5.39 16.97 -2.31
N PRO A 58 -5.24 16.96 -3.65
CA PRO A 58 -5.35 18.18 -4.45
C PRO A 58 -6.79 18.70 -4.57
N ALA A 59 -7.81 17.86 -4.36
CA ALA A 59 -9.20 18.27 -4.47
C ALA A 59 -9.69 19.05 -3.24
N THR A 60 -9.16 18.71 -2.05
CA THR A 60 -9.59 19.31 -0.78
C THR A 60 -8.52 20.18 -0.13
N GLY A 61 -7.28 20.07 -0.59
CA GLY A 61 -6.13 20.70 0.06
C GLY A 61 -5.73 20.05 1.40
N HIS A 62 -6.37 18.96 1.80
CA HIS A 62 -6.08 18.27 3.05
C HIS A 62 -4.72 17.53 2.97
N SER A 63 -3.87 17.70 3.99
CA SER A 63 -2.62 16.96 4.11
C SER A 63 -2.90 15.56 4.66
N VAL A 64 -2.79 14.52 3.82
CA VAL A 64 -3.02 13.12 4.23
C VAL A 64 -1.77 12.59 4.96
N VAL A 65 -0.59 12.92 4.44
CA VAL A 65 0.72 12.64 5.05
C VAL A 65 1.68 13.79 4.73
N SER A 66 2.80 13.87 5.45
CA SER A 66 3.87 14.83 5.10
C SER A 66 4.50 14.48 3.74
N ALA A 67 5.08 15.48 3.07
CA ALA A 67 5.79 15.28 1.81
C ALA A 67 6.96 14.30 1.93
N GLU A 68 7.66 14.31 3.07
CA GLU A 68 8.71 13.34 3.35
C GLU A 68 8.14 11.91 3.45
N ARG A 69 7.01 11.72 4.15
CA ARG A 69 6.37 10.42 4.27
C ARG A 69 5.85 9.93 2.91
N ALA A 70 5.28 10.81 2.09
CA ALA A 70 4.88 10.48 0.72
C ALA A 70 6.07 9.99 -0.12
N ARG A 71 7.23 10.65 -0.01
CA ARG A 71 8.47 10.21 -0.68
C ARG A 71 8.93 8.84 -0.20
N ARG A 72 8.91 8.58 1.12
CA ARG A 72 9.26 7.27 1.70
C ARG A 72 8.31 6.15 1.24
N ILE A 73 7.01 6.44 1.17
CA ILE A 73 6.01 5.50 0.62
C ILE A 73 6.32 5.20 -0.85
N GLY A 74 6.61 6.23 -1.66
CA GLY A 74 7.00 6.06 -3.07
C GLY A 74 8.25 5.19 -3.24
N ALA A 75 9.26 5.35 -2.37
CA ALA A 75 10.44 4.50 -2.40
C ALA A 75 10.12 3.03 -2.12
N LEU A 76 9.27 2.73 -1.12
CA LEU A 76 8.82 1.36 -0.83
C LEU A 76 7.99 0.76 -1.98
N MET A 77 7.10 1.56 -2.56
CA MET A 77 6.32 1.14 -3.74
C MET A 77 7.24 0.77 -4.91
N LEU A 78 8.30 1.54 -5.15
CA LEU A 78 9.26 1.23 -6.21
C LEU A 78 10.06 -0.05 -5.95
N THR A 79 10.51 -0.28 -4.71
CA THR A 79 11.45 -1.37 -4.40
C THR A 79 10.80 -2.69 -4.04
N CYS A 80 9.60 -2.70 -3.46
CA CYS A 80 8.91 -3.91 -3.02
C CYS A 80 7.39 -3.91 -3.30
N GLY A 81 6.89 -3.00 -4.13
CA GLY A 81 5.46 -2.85 -4.37
C GLY A 81 4.83 -3.93 -5.27
N HIS A 82 5.63 -4.62 -6.08
CA HIS A 82 5.18 -5.64 -7.04
C HIS A 82 5.60 -7.06 -6.66
N TYR A 83 5.70 -7.36 -5.36
CA TYR A 83 6.22 -8.64 -4.87
C TYR A 83 7.62 -8.90 -5.48
N ASP A 84 7.88 -10.12 -5.90
CA ASP A 84 9.13 -10.55 -6.55
C ASP A 84 9.36 -9.87 -7.91
N GLY A 85 8.33 -9.22 -8.48
CA GLY A 85 8.39 -8.48 -9.74
C GLY A 85 8.83 -7.02 -9.62
N SER A 86 9.18 -6.52 -8.43
CA SER A 86 9.48 -5.09 -8.21
C SER A 86 10.69 -4.60 -9.00
N GLY A 87 11.73 -5.41 -9.15
CA GLY A 87 12.91 -5.06 -9.94
C GLY A 87 12.60 -4.91 -11.44
N ASP A 88 11.86 -5.85 -12.01
CA ASP A 88 11.46 -5.80 -13.43
C ASP A 88 10.49 -4.64 -13.70
N PHE A 89 9.54 -4.38 -12.78
CA PHE A 89 8.64 -3.23 -12.88
C PHE A 89 9.41 -1.90 -12.81
N ALA A 90 10.36 -1.77 -11.90
CA ALA A 90 11.21 -0.58 -11.81
C ALA A 90 12.06 -0.38 -13.08
N PHE A 91 12.56 -1.47 -13.69
CA PHE A 91 13.35 -1.38 -14.92
C PHE A 91 12.51 -1.03 -16.15
N ARG A 92 11.34 -1.66 -16.32
CA ARG A 92 10.52 -1.52 -17.53
C ARG A 92 9.53 -0.36 -17.49
N VAL A 93 8.95 -0.08 -16.32
CA VAL A 93 7.90 0.94 -16.14
C VAL A 93 8.46 2.18 -15.44
N GLY A 94 9.34 2.01 -14.45
CA GLY A 94 10.10 3.13 -13.88
C GLY A 94 9.33 4.06 -12.93
N ILE A 95 8.18 3.64 -12.42
CA ILE A 95 7.38 4.44 -11.48
C ILE A 95 7.12 3.66 -10.18
N PRO A 96 6.95 4.34 -9.03
CA PRO A 96 6.43 3.71 -7.82
C PRO A 96 5.08 3.03 -8.09
N GLY A 97 5.00 1.73 -7.83
CA GLY A 97 3.78 0.95 -8.04
C GLY A 97 3.43 0.02 -6.88
N LYS A 98 2.18 -0.41 -6.78
CA LYS A 98 1.74 -1.45 -5.84
C LYS A 98 0.71 -2.35 -6.50
N SER A 99 0.96 -3.65 -6.53
CA SER A 99 -0.01 -4.65 -6.99
C SER A 99 -0.77 -5.31 -5.83
N GLY A 100 -1.98 -5.79 -6.08
CA GLY A 100 -2.74 -6.63 -5.17
C GLY A 100 -3.16 -7.93 -5.84
N VAL A 101 -3.27 -9.02 -5.08
CA VAL A 101 -3.72 -10.33 -5.59
C VAL A 101 -5.16 -10.31 -6.14
N GLY A 102 -5.95 -9.28 -5.80
CA GLY A 102 -7.25 -9.01 -6.40
C GLY A 102 -7.19 -8.44 -7.83
N GLY A 103 -5.99 -8.24 -8.40
CA GLY A 103 -5.77 -7.79 -9.77
C GLY A 103 -5.52 -6.29 -9.95
N GLY A 104 -5.75 -5.48 -8.91
CA GLY A 104 -5.51 -4.03 -8.95
C GLY A 104 -4.02 -3.68 -8.92
N ILE A 105 -3.63 -2.66 -9.69
CA ILE A 105 -2.30 -2.07 -9.68
C ILE A 105 -2.43 -0.57 -9.50
N LEU A 106 -1.84 0.01 -8.46
CA LEU A 106 -1.74 1.45 -8.29
C LEU A 106 -0.34 1.91 -8.75
N GLY A 107 -0.26 2.92 -9.60
CA GLY A 107 1.00 3.56 -10.03
C GLY A 107 1.00 5.05 -9.72
N ILE A 108 2.15 5.58 -9.28
CA ILE A 108 2.30 7.00 -8.92
C ILE A 108 3.38 7.63 -9.78
N VAL A 109 3.04 8.70 -10.49
CA VAL A 109 3.99 9.57 -11.19
C VAL A 109 4.12 10.86 -10.37
N PRO A 110 5.19 11.04 -9.59
CA PRO A 110 5.35 12.20 -8.71
C PRO A 110 5.21 13.53 -9.47
N GLY A 111 4.37 14.42 -8.96
CA GLY A 111 4.08 15.72 -9.57
C GLY A 111 3.15 15.70 -10.79
N VAL A 112 2.74 14.52 -11.27
CA VAL A 112 1.97 14.39 -12.52
C VAL A 112 0.64 13.68 -12.30
N ALA A 113 0.65 12.41 -11.88
CA ALA A 113 -0.55 11.57 -11.90
C ALA A 113 -0.52 10.41 -10.90
N SER A 114 -1.71 9.85 -10.67
CA SER A 114 -1.95 8.57 -9.99
C SER A 114 -2.82 7.71 -10.91
N LEU A 115 -2.44 6.45 -11.11
CA LEU A 115 -2.93 5.54 -12.14
C LEU A 115 -3.40 4.24 -11.49
N ALA A 116 -4.49 3.65 -12.01
CA ALA A 116 -4.98 2.34 -11.57
C ALA A 116 -5.82 1.62 -12.63
#